data_AF-A0A523HHW3-F1
#
_entry.id   AF-A0A523HHW3-F1
#
_cell.length_a   1.000
_cell.length_b   1.000
_cell.length_c   1.000
_cell.angle_alpha   90.00
_cell.angle_beta   90.00
_cell.angle_gamma   90.00
#
_symmetry.space_group_name_H-M   'P 1'
#
loop_
_entity.id
_entity.type
_entity.pdbx_description
1 polymer ?
#
loop_
_entity_poly.entity_id
_entity_poly.type
_entity_poly.pdbx_seq_one_letter_code
_entity_poly.pdbx_strand_id
1 'polypeptide(L)'
;MDQKICSSCNHENSSKNYFCTQCGSKLVVDNEIRPRLSVLFGEPRGAIFLLRKGRNTIGHDCGNTIILGDEHISNKHAAIVFKQDQYWIEDRSSKNSVYLNGDRITEPSRLLHGSVLKLGQTILRFENGGQS
;
A
#
# COMPACT_ATOMS: atom_id res chain seq x y z
N MET A 1 -11.66 -18.13 16.43
CA MET A 1 -10.30 -18.40 16.92
C MET A 1 -9.38 -18.17 15.75
N ASP A 2 -8.70 -17.03 15.68
CA ASP A 2 -7.79 -16.75 14.57
C ASP A 2 -6.54 -17.62 14.70
N GLN A 3 -6.35 -18.55 13.76
CA GLN A 3 -5.19 -19.44 13.65
C GLN A 3 -4.39 -19.07 12.39
N LYS A 4 -3.07 -19.26 12.43
CA LYS A 4 -2.18 -19.09 11.27
C LYS A 4 -1.65 -20.44 10.82
N ILE A 5 -1.71 -20.71 9.53
CA ILE A 5 -1.07 -21.89 8.92
C ILE A 5 0.35 -21.50 8.49
N CYS A 6 1.34 -22.30 8.88
CA CYS A 6 2.72 -22.10 8.43
C CYS A 6 2.87 -22.47 6.95
N SER A 7 3.37 -21.57 6.12
CA SER A 7 3.59 -21.82 4.68
C SER A 7 4.73 -22.80 4.38
N SER A 8 5.61 -23.09 5.33
CA SER A 8 6.74 -24.02 5.13
C SER A 8 6.40 -25.46 5.52
N CYS A 9 5.62 -25.69 6.57
CA CYS A 9 5.34 -27.04 7.09
C CYS A 9 3.86 -27.34 7.33
N ASN A 10 2.97 -26.41 6.98
CA ASN A 10 1.52 -26.50 7.16
C ASN A 10 1.04 -26.67 8.62
N HIS A 11 1.92 -26.48 9.60
CA HIS A 11 1.55 -26.50 11.02
C HIS A 11 0.57 -25.38 11.36
N GLU A 12 -0.46 -25.69 12.14
CA GLU A 12 -1.35 -24.72 12.74
C GLU A 12 -0.67 -24.03 13.92
N ASN A 13 -0.71 -22.71 13.93
CA ASN A 13 -0.11 -21.89 14.98
C ASN A 13 -1.14 -20.92 15.54
N SER A 14 -0.95 -20.55 16.81
CA SER A 14 -1.71 -19.45 17.41
C SER A 14 -1.46 -18.15 16.64
N SER A 15 -2.49 -17.30 16.51
CA SER A 15 -2.37 -15.95 15.94
C SER A 15 -1.33 -15.07 16.65
N LYS A 16 -0.98 -15.35 17.91
CA LYS A 16 0.07 -14.64 18.66
C LYS A 16 1.49 -15.05 18.27
N ASN A 17 1.67 -16.19 17.60
CA ASN A 17 3.00 -16.66 17.22
C ASN A 17 3.52 -15.89 15.99
N TYR A 18 4.77 -15.43 16.09
CA TYR A 18 5.53 -14.81 14.99
C TYR A 18 6.40 -15.83 14.23
N PHE A 19 6.70 -16.96 14.86
CA PHE A 19 7.46 -18.07 14.28
C PHE A 19 6.70 -19.38 14.47
N CYS A 20 6.88 -20.29 13.53
CA CYS A 20 6.26 -21.59 13.59
C CYS A 20 6.86 -22.41 14.74
N THR A 21 6.02 -22.92 15.62
CA THR A 21 6.47 -23.76 16.75
C THR A 21 6.97 -25.14 16.33
N GLN A 22 6.73 -25.55 15.08
CA GLN A 22 7.22 -26.82 14.53
C GLN A 22 8.52 -26.66 13.73
N CYS A 23 8.59 -25.72 12.78
CA CYS A 23 9.74 -25.62 11.86
C CYS A 23 10.58 -24.34 12.05
N GLY A 24 10.18 -23.40 12.90
CA GLY A 24 10.90 -22.15 13.13
C GLY A 24 10.71 -21.07 12.05
N SER A 25 10.05 -21.36 10.93
CA SER A 25 9.79 -20.36 9.87
C SER A 25 8.96 -19.19 10.39
N LYS A 26 9.21 -17.98 9.89
CA LYS A 26 8.39 -16.81 10.19
C LYS A 26 6.94 -17.04 9.75
N LEU A 27 5.99 -16.86 10.66
CA LEU A 27 4.56 -16.90 10.35
C LEU A 27 4.15 -15.54 9.84
N VAL A 28 3.76 -15.50 8.57
CA VAL A 28 3.34 -14.26 7.95
C VAL A 28 2.01 -13.84 8.58
N VAL A 29 2.03 -12.71 9.30
CA VAL A 29 0.83 -12.07 9.84
C VAL A 29 0.03 -11.50 8.68
N ASP A 30 -1.29 -11.47 8.81
CA ASP A 30 -2.23 -10.95 7.79
C ASP A 30 -1.82 -9.56 7.24
N ASN A 31 -1.17 -8.73 8.07
CA ASN A 31 -0.68 -7.41 7.71
C ASN A 31 0.62 -7.40 6.86
N GLU A 32 1.45 -8.44 6.95
CA GLU A 32 2.66 -8.60 6.15
C GLU A 32 2.38 -9.14 4.73
N ILE A 33 1.20 -9.74 4.52
CA ILE A 33 0.75 -10.26 3.22
C ILE A 33 -0.15 -9.25 2.49
N ARG A 34 -0.74 -8.28 3.19
CA ARG A 34 -1.61 -7.28 2.56
C ARG A 34 -0.79 -6.19 1.85
N PRO A 35 -1.12 -5.87 0.59
CA PRO A 35 -0.53 -4.73 -0.10
C PRO A 35 -0.77 -3.44 0.67
N ARG A 36 0.26 -2.59 0.75
CA ARG A 36 0.22 -1.37 1.56
C ARG A 36 0.93 -0.20 0.90
N LEU A 37 0.56 1.00 1.33
CA LEU A 37 1.31 2.25 1.11
C LEU A 37 1.91 2.71 2.42
N SER A 38 3.22 2.93 2.43
CA SER A 38 3.97 3.45 3.58
C SER A 38 4.38 4.89 3.29
N VAL A 39 4.04 5.85 4.16
CA VAL A 39 4.42 7.26 4.01
C VAL A 39 5.87 7.45 4.45
N LEU A 40 6.78 7.65 3.48
CA LEU A 40 8.20 7.87 3.75
C LEU A 40 8.47 9.32 4.17
N PHE A 41 7.75 10.27 3.55
CA PHE A 41 7.85 11.71 3.79
C PHE A 41 6.50 12.38 3.53
N GLY A 42 6.22 13.51 4.19
CA GLY A 42 4.92 14.18 4.19
C GLY A 42 4.08 13.81 5.42
N GLU A 43 2.85 14.33 5.48
CA GLU A 43 1.94 14.13 6.61
C GLU A 43 0.79 13.20 6.21
N PRO A 44 0.48 12.12 6.97
CA PRO A 44 1.11 11.69 8.22
C PRO A 44 2.37 10.83 8.02
N ARG A 45 3.54 11.31 8.46
CA ARG A 45 4.81 10.60 8.28
C ARG A 45 4.82 9.25 9.00
N GLY A 46 5.30 8.21 8.32
CA GLY A 46 5.39 6.86 8.89
C GLY A 46 4.06 6.11 8.96
N ALA A 47 2.96 6.73 8.53
CA ALA A 47 1.68 6.04 8.43
C ALA A 47 1.74 4.91 7.40
N ILE A 48 0.96 3.86 7.66
CA ILE A 48 0.78 2.71 6.77
C ILE A 48 -0.69 2.59 6.45
N PHE A 49 -1.01 2.59 5.16
CA PHE A 49 -2.36 2.40 4.64
C PHE A 49 -2.46 1.05 3.94
N LEU A 50 -3.36 0.19 4.41
CA LEU A 50 -3.63 -1.09 3.76
C LEU A 50 -4.50 -0.87 2.54
N LEU A 51 -4.11 -1.48 1.43
CA LEU A 51 -4.84 -1.43 0.18
C LEU A 51 -5.82 -2.58 0.10
N ARG A 52 -7.06 -2.26 -0.27
CA ARG A 52 -8.06 -3.27 -0.64
C ARG A 52 -8.01 -3.55 -2.14
N LYS A 53 -8.48 -4.72 -2.54
CA LYS A 53 -8.92 -4.96 -3.92
C LYS A 53 -10.05 -3.98 -4.27
N GLY A 54 -10.15 -3.60 -5.55
CA GLY A 54 -11.04 -2.54 -6.03
C GLY A 54 -10.34 -1.17 -6.06
N ARG A 55 -11.00 -0.12 -5.56
CA ARG A 55 -10.54 1.27 -5.66
C ARG A 55 -10.17 1.84 -4.29
N ASN A 56 -8.96 2.41 -4.20
CA ASN A 56 -8.43 3.12 -3.03
C ASN A 56 -8.19 4.57 -3.46
N THR A 57 -8.99 5.52 -2.99
CA THR A 57 -8.83 6.93 -3.37
C THR A 57 -7.82 7.63 -2.46
N ILE A 58 -7.02 8.53 -3.03
CA ILE A 58 -5.98 9.30 -2.35
C ILE A 58 -6.26 10.78 -2.52
N GLY A 59 -6.26 11.54 -1.44
CA GLY A 59 -6.44 12.99 -1.49
C GLY A 59 -6.41 13.64 -0.12
N HIS A 60 -6.55 14.96 -0.10
CA HIS A 60 -6.61 15.74 1.15
C HIS A 60 -7.99 15.72 1.82
N ASP A 61 -9.05 15.50 1.03
CA ASP A 61 -10.42 15.48 1.54
C ASP A 61 -10.69 14.22 2.38
N CYS A 62 -11.47 14.37 3.45
CA CYS A 62 -11.76 13.30 4.40
C CYS A 62 -12.63 12.17 3.80
N GLY A 63 -13.24 12.39 2.63
CA GLY A 63 -13.95 11.37 1.87
C GLY A 63 -13.06 10.35 1.16
N ASN A 64 -11.73 10.48 1.22
CA ASN A 64 -10.81 9.53 0.58
C ASN A 64 -10.53 8.30 1.43
N THR A 65 -10.15 7.20 0.77
CA THR A 65 -9.68 5.99 1.47
C THR A 65 -8.33 6.23 2.15
N ILE A 66 -7.49 7.05 1.53
CA ILE A 66 -6.16 7.42 2.00
C ILE A 66 -6.12 8.94 2.06
N ILE A 67 -6.05 9.46 3.28
CA ILE A 67 -6.08 10.89 3.56
C ILE A 67 -4.65 11.34 3.84
N LEU A 68 -4.20 12.36 3.11
CA LEU A 68 -2.88 12.94 3.26
C LEU A 68 -3.01 14.40 3.69
N GLY A 69 -2.24 14.81 4.68
CA GLY A 69 -2.26 16.15 5.29
C GLY A 69 -1.50 17.22 4.50
N ASP A 70 -1.09 16.92 3.26
CA ASP A 70 -0.30 17.80 2.41
C ASP A 70 -1.20 18.75 1.61
N GLU A 71 -1.03 20.06 1.82
CA GLU A 71 -1.81 21.11 1.15
C GLU A 71 -1.61 21.15 -0.38
N HIS A 72 -0.51 20.58 -0.88
CA HIS A 72 -0.25 20.46 -2.32
C HIS A 72 -1.02 19.28 -2.93
N ILE A 73 -1.70 18.48 -2.13
CA ILE A 73 -2.51 17.37 -2.60
C ILE A 73 -3.95 17.85 -2.81
N SER A 74 -4.46 17.71 -4.03
CA SER A 74 -5.87 17.98 -4.33
C SER A 74 -6.84 17.12 -3.50
N ASN A 75 -8.04 17.63 -3.29
CA ASN A 75 -9.10 16.93 -2.55
C ASN A 75 -9.35 15.51 -3.05
N LYS A 76 -9.33 15.29 -4.37
CA LYS A 76 -9.42 13.96 -5.01
C LYS A 76 -8.26 13.79 -5.97
N HIS A 77 -7.07 13.53 -5.43
CA HIS A 77 -5.82 13.64 -6.16
C HIS A 77 -5.57 12.46 -7.10
N ALA A 78 -5.62 11.24 -6.56
CA ALA A 78 -5.28 10.04 -7.30
C ALA A 78 -6.13 8.86 -6.81
N ALA A 79 -6.02 7.72 -7.49
CA ALA A 79 -6.55 6.46 -6.98
C ALA A 79 -5.62 5.31 -7.33
N ILE A 80 -5.50 4.37 -6.40
CA ILE A 80 -4.93 3.05 -6.67
C ILE A 80 -6.07 2.09 -6.98
N VAL A 81 -6.02 1.48 -8.16
CA VAL A 81 -7.03 0.54 -8.65
C VAL A 81 -6.41 -0.84 -8.80
N PHE A 82 -7.11 -1.85 -8.28
CA PHE A 82 -6.77 -3.24 -8.51
C PHE A 82 -7.51 -3.75 -9.76
N LYS A 83 -6.75 -4.12 -10.79
CA LYS A 83 -7.26 -4.63 -12.07
C LYS A 83 -6.29 -5.70 -12.59
N GLN A 84 -6.83 -6.80 -13.12
CA GLN A 84 -6.04 -7.90 -13.69
C GLN A 84 -4.98 -8.42 -12.70
N ASP A 85 -5.39 -8.64 -11.45
CA ASP A 85 -4.55 -9.08 -10.33
C ASP A 85 -3.33 -8.20 -10.02
N GLN A 86 -3.37 -6.94 -10.45
CA GLN A 86 -2.30 -5.96 -10.26
C GLN A 86 -2.85 -4.63 -9.75
N TYR A 87 -2.00 -3.88 -9.05
CA TYR A 87 -2.31 -2.53 -8.61
C TYR A 87 -1.78 -1.51 -9.61
N TRP A 88 -2.59 -0.50 -9.88
CA TRP A 88 -2.32 0.58 -10.82
C TRP A 88 -2.60 1.92 -10.15
N ILE A 89 -1.79 2.93 -10.41
CA ILE A 89 -2.00 4.30 -9.97
C ILE A 89 -2.63 5.11 -11.11
N GLU A 90 -3.69 5.87 -10.80
CA GLU A 90 -4.39 6.78 -11.71
C GLU A 90 -4.34 8.19 -11.15
N ASP A 91 -3.90 9.18 -11.94
CA ASP A 91 -4.09 10.60 -11.64
C ASP A 91 -5.55 11.00 -11.94
N ARG A 92 -6.22 11.66 -10.99
CA ARG A 92 -7.65 12.00 -11.08
C ARG A 92 -7.90 13.50 -11.18
N SER A 93 -7.09 14.18 -11.99
CA SER A 93 -7.11 15.65 -12.14
C SER A 93 -6.47 16.36 -10.95
N SER A 94 -5.37 15.81 -10.44
CA SER A 94 -4.55 16.53 -9.48
C SER A 94 -4.01 17.84 -10.08
N LYS A 95 -4.12 18.94 -9.33
CA LYS A 95 -3.45 20.20 -9.70
C LYS A 95 -1.93 20.04 -9.78
N ASN A 96 -1.39 19.15 -8.94
CA ASN A 96 0.02 18.79 -8.88
C ASN A 96 0.16 17.33 -9.29
N SER A 97 0.89 17.06 -10.36
CA SER A 97 0.90 15.73 -10.98
C SER A 97 1.47 14.63 -10.08
N VAL A 98 1.05 13.40 -10.39
CA VAL A 98 1.57 12.18 -9.78
C VAL A 98 2.89 11.77 -10.44
N TYR A 99 3.87 11.41 -9.62
CA TYR A 99 5.13 10.83 -10.09
C TYR A 99 5.27 9.40 -9.56
N LEU A 100 5.76 8.50 -10.41
CA LEU A 100 6.07 7.11 -10.10
C LEU A 100 7.55 6.88 -10.40
N ASN A 101 8.32 6.49 -9.37
CA ASN A 101 9.77 6.25 -9.46
C ASN A 101 10.58 7.43 -10.05
N GLY A 102 10.09 8.65 -9.87
CA GLY A 102 10.73 9.88 -10.38
C GLY A 102 10.12 10.40 -11.68
N ASP A 103 9.40 9.57 -12.42
CA ASP A 103 8.78 9.96 -13.68
C ASP A 103 7.34 10.40 -13.49
N ARG A 104 6.94 11.49 -14.16
CA ARG A 104 5.55 11.96 -14.15
C ARG A 104 4.69 10.98 -14.93
N ILE A 105 3.61 10.48 -14.31
CA ILE A 105 2.65 9.64 -15.02
C ILE A 105 1.63 10.52 -15.73
N THR A 106 1.25 10.14 -16.95
CA THR A 106 0.17 10.77 -17.72
C THR A 106 -1.00 9.81 -17.96
N GLU A 107 -0.78 8.52 -17.77
CA GLU A 107 -1.75 7.44 -17.95
C GLU A 107 -1.69 6.47 -16.77
N PRO A 108 -2.73 5.65 -16.54
CA PRO A 108 -2.72 4.62 -15.51
C PRO A 108 -1.46 3.74 -15.58
N SER A 109 -0.71 3.70 -14.49
CA SER A 109 0.62 3.07 -14.45
C SER A 109 0.71 1.97 -13.40
N ARG A 110 1.38 0.86 -13.72
CA ARG A 110 1.45 -0.30 -12.83
C ARG A 110 2.34 -0.03 -11.62
N LEU A 111 1.87 -0.42 -10.43
CA LEU A 111 2.67 -0.43 -9.20
C LEU A 111 3.34 -1.79 -9.02
N LEU A 112 4.67 -1.76 -8.93
CA LEU A 112 5.50 -2.90 -8.59
C LEU A 112 5.87 -2.85 -7.13
N HIS A 113 6.14 -4.00 -6.50
CA HIS A 113 6.67 -4.01 -5.13
C HIS A 113 7.91 -3.10 -5.06
N GLY A 114 7.92 -2.19 -4.08
CA GLY A 114 8.97 -1.19 -3.90
C GLY A 114 8.76 0.12 -4.67
N SER A 115 7.75 0.22 -5.54
CA SER A 115 7.42 1.45 -6.27
C SER A 115 7.27 2.65 -5.34
N VAL A 116 7.89 3.77 -5.71
CA VAL A 116 7.82 5.03 -4.98
C VAL A 116 6.90 5.99 -5.70
N LEU A 117 5.89 6.49 -4.99
CA LEU A 117 4.98 7.50 -5.48
C LEU A 117 5.31 8.85 -4.84
N LYS A 118 5.24 9.92 -5.62
CA LYS A 118 5.26 11.29 -5.11
C LYS A 118 3.99 12.02 -5.55
N LEU A 119 3.29 12.58 -4.55
CA LEU A 119 2.04 13.33 -4.69
C LEU A 119 2.22 14.64 -3.92
N GLY A 120 2.21 15.79 -4.60
CA GLY A 120 2.59 17.04 -3.96
C GLY A 120 4.02 16.97 -3.38
N GLN A 121 4.16 17.16 -2.07
CA GLN A 121 5.41 16.98 -1.33
C GLN A 121 5.51 15.60 -0.66
N THR A 122 4.42 14.85 -0.58
CA THR A 122 4.36 13.54 0.07
C THR A 122 5.00 12.44 -0.77
N ILE A 123 5.81 11.59 -0.15
CA ILE A 123 6.46 10.42 -0.75
C ILE A 123 5.92 9.15 -0.09
N LEU A 124 5.41 8.23 -0.90
CA LEU A 124 4.83 6.97 -0.49
C LEU A 124 5.60 5.81 -1.12
N ARG A 125 5.69 4.67 -0.43
CA ARG A 125 6.19 3.43 -1.02
C ARG A 125 5.08 2.38 -1.05
N PHE A 126 4.89 1.78 -2.22
CA PHE A 126 4.01 0.63 -2.39
C PHE A 126 4.77 -0.66 -2.12
N GLU A 127 4.19 -1.50 -1.28
CA GLU A 127 4.69 -2.84 -1.00
C GLU A 127 3.57 -3.83 -1.29
N ASN A 128 3.77 -4.68 -2.30
CA ASN A 128 2.89 -5.81 -2.55
C ASN A 128 3.20 -6.86 -1.48
N GLY A 129 2.29 -7.10 -0.54
CA GLY A 129 2.54 -8.05 0.54
C GLY A 129 2.80 -9.47 0.01
N GLY A 130 3.63 -10.23 0.70
CA GLY A 130 4.03 -11.58 0.29
C GLY A 130 5.18 -11.68 -0.71
N GLN A 131 5.84 -10.57 -1.07
CA GLN A 131 7.14 -10.57 -1.76
C GLN A 131 8.18 -9.93 -0.83
N SER A 132 8.87 -10.73 -0.04
CA SER A 132 10.00 -10.35 0.81
C SER A 132 11.02 -11.48 0.79
#